data_AF-A0A3A8HHF5-F1
#
_entry.id   AF-A0A3A8HHF5-F1
#
_cell.length_a   1.000
_cell.length_b   1.000
_cell.length_c   1.000
_cell.angle_alpha   90.00
_cell.angle_beta   90.00
_cell.angle_gamma   90.00
#
_symmetry.space_group_name_H-M   'P 1'
#
loop_
_entity.id
_entity.type
_entity.pdbx_description
1 polymer ?
#
loop_
_entity_poly.entity_id
_entity_poly.type
_entity_poly.pdbx_seq_one_letter_code
_entity_poly.pdbx_strand_id
1 'polypeptide(L)'
;ACARGPALASRAPLTAKDDLPRELLATLCERCAPADNPCGQAVTRALQEAARRENPPLQEASWSLEHAGPALGAACQELARQAVGPAAVTGPEVEPQLLALTEALAPTCVETGQLPAPLLNAAAVQQAQRAPMLATLNRAGTVETKPIEPDQPTGPGDAFRAFDQDELSGVKLPMADAGTDAALRLGYAPSLKYVVSFQVRATGPGSLRAHVRAPDGVGHAQPGGKGFFVDPTVCRFHGTGRWEICKPGVPLLDVDAVSVLPERPGVELKELEIIGAR
;
A
#
# COMPACT_ATOMS: atom_id res chain seq x y z
N ALA A 1 -5.46 36.72 4.55
CA ALA A 1 -6.70 35.97 4.82
C ALA A 1 -6.41 34.47 5.03
N CYS A 2 -5.71 33.82 4.12
CA CYS A 2 -5.33 32.39 4.19
C CYS A 2 -4.73 31.95 5.55
N ALA A 3 -3.76 32.70 6.09
CA ALA A 3 -3.16 32.42 7.39
C ALA A 3 -4.14 32.40 8.58
N ARG A 4 -5.34 33.00 8.45
CA ARG A 4 -6.40 32.95 9.47
C ARG A 4 -7.40 31.82 9.26
N GLY A 5 -7.29 31.08 8.15
CA GLY A 5 -8.19 29.99 7.79
C GLY A 5 -8.34 28.91 8.87
N PRO A 6 -7.28 28.46 9.56
CA PRO A 6 -7.42 27.49 10.65
C PRO A 6 -8.29 27.98 11.81
N ALA A 7 -8.22 29.28 12.13
CA ALA A 7 -9.05 29.88 13.19
C ALA A 7 -10.50 30.09 12.74
N LEU A 8 -10.75 30.22 11.43
CA LEU A 8 -12.10 30.21 10.88
C LEU A 8 -12.69 28.79 10.89
N ALA A 9 -11.91 27.79 10.50
CA ALA A 9 -12.33 26.39 10.48
C ALA A 9 -12.79 25.90 11.86
N SER A 10 -12.09 26.26 12.95
CA SER A 10 -12.52 25.91 14.31
C SER A 10 -13.82 26.56 14.76
N ARG A 11 -14.30 27.59 14.05
CA ARG A 11 -15.56 28.30 14.31
C ARG A 11 -16.65 27.97 13.30
N ALA A 12 -16.36 27.13 12.31
CA ALA A 12 -17.27 26.78 11.22
C ALA A 12 -17.41 25.25 11.06
N PRO A 13 -17.80 24.51 12.11
CA PRO A 13 -18.04 23.07 11.98
C PRO A 13 -19.24 22.81 11.05
N LEU A 14 -19.26 21.65 10.39
CA LEU A 14 -20.35 21.16 9.54
C LEU A 14 -21.71 21.13 10.24
N THR A 15 -21.71 21.02 11.56
CA THR A 15 -22.92 21.00 12.39
C THR A 15 -23.40 22.39 12.81
N ALA A 16 -22.69 23.46 12.40
CA ALA A 16 -23.12 24.83 12.68
C ALA A 16 -24.44 25.15 11.96
N LYS A 17 -25.28 25.97 12.59
CA LYS A 17 -26.55 26.43 12.01
C LYS A 17 -26.39 27.62 11.08
N ASP A 18 -25.29 28.36 11.20
CA ASP A 18 -24.97 29.50 10.36
C ASP A 18 -24.00 29.08 9.26
N ASP A 19 -24.42 29.21 8.00
CA ASP A 19 -23.63 28.76 6.84
C ASP A 19 -22.53 29.78 6.43
N LEU A 20 -22.69 31.06 6.79
CA LEU A 20 -21.78 32.15 6.38
C LEU A 20 -20.29 31.89 6.72
N PRO A 21 -19.92 31.43 7.93
CA PRO A 21 -18.53 31.07 8.24
C PRO A 21 -17.99 29.93 7.36
N ARG A 22 -18.87 29.00 6.95
CA ARG A 22 -18.51 27.84 6.10
C ARG A 22 -18.33 28.26 4.64
N GLU A 23 -19.19 29.12 4.12
CA GLU A 23 -19.04 29.70 2.78
C GLU A 23 -17.72 30.49 2.64
N LEU A 24 -17.38 31.26 3.68
CA LEU A 24 -16.11 31.98 3.72
C LEU A 24 -14.93 31.01 3.76
N LEU A 25 -15.03 29.92 4.54
CA LEU A 25 -13.99 28.88 4.59
C LEU A 25 -13.80 28.22 3.23
N ALA A 26 -14.89 27.83 2.56
CA ALA A 26 -14.86 27.25 1.22
C ALA A 26 -14.16 28.20 0.23
N THR A 27 -14.53 29.48 0.25
CA THR A 27 -13.89 30.51 -0.57
C THR A 27 -12.38 30.61 -0.31
N LEU A 28 -11.95 30.49 0.95
CA LEU A 28 -10.51 30.46 1.27
C LEU A 28 -9.85 29.19 0.75
N CYS A 29 -10.49 28.04 0.87
CA CYS A 29 -9.94 26.78 0.36
C CYS A 29 -9.79 26.76 -1.17
N GLU A 30 -10.67 27.44 -1.91
CA GLU A 30 -10.54 27.54 -3.37
C GLU A 30 -9.43 28.51 -3.82
N ARG A 31 -9.13 29.53 -3.02
CA ARG A 31 -8.26 30.65 -3.43
C ARG A 31 -6.86 30.62 -2.84
N CYS A 32 -6.69 29.97 -1.69
CA CYS A 32 -5.41 29.95 -1.00
C CYS A 32 -4.44 28.97 -1.65
N ALA A 33 -3.18 29.39 -1.77
CA ALA A 33 -2.10 28.55 -2.26
C ALA A 33 -1.94 27.29 -1.38
N PRO A 34 -1.44 26.16 -1.93
CA PRO A 34 -1.41 24.89 -1.22
C PRO A 34 -0.81 24.93 0.18
N ALA A 35 0.28 25.67 0.39
CA ALA A 35 0.97 25.77 1.68
C ALA A 35 0.11 26.42 2.78
N ASP A 36 -0.73 27.39 2.43
CA ASP A 36 -1.57 28.16 3.36
C ASP A 36 -3.05 27.77 3.27
N ASN A 37 -3.36 26.67 2.59
CA ASN A 37 -4.72 26.26 2.33
C ASN A 37 -5.36 25.63 3.59
N PRO A 38 -6.43 26.21 4.15
CA PRO A 38 -6.98 25.74 5.40
C PRO A 38 -7.63 24.35 5.29
N CYS A 39 -8.20 24.01 4.13
CA CYS A 39 -8.77 22.68 3.90
C CYS A 39 -7.67 21.62 3.74
N GLY A 40 -6.62 21.90 2.97
CA GLY A 40 -5.46 21.01 2.87
C GLY A 40 -4.81 20.76 4.23
N GLN A 41 -4.60 21.82 5.03
CA GLN A 41 -4.06 21.71 6.39
C GLN A 41 -4.99 20.92 7.34
N ALA A 42 -6.32 21.03 7.18
CA ALA A 42 -7.27 20.26 7.98
C ALA A 42 -7.17 18.76 7.69
N VAL A 43 -7.02 18.36 6.42
CA VAL A 43 -6.79 16.95 6.04
C VAL A 43 -5.49 16.44 6.64
N THR A 44 -4.38 17.17 6.46
CA THR A 44 -3.08 16.78 7.03
C THR A 44 -3.15 16.64 8.56
N ARG A 45 -3.86 17.54 9.24
CA ARG A 45 -4.03 17.47 10.69
C ARG A 45 -4.86 16.25 11.11
N ALA A 46 -5.97 15.97 10.43
CA ALA A 46 -6.79 14.80 10.72
C ALA A 46 -5.98 13.50 10.57
N LEU A 47 -5.14 13.39 9.54
CA LEU A 47 -4.24 12.24 9.36
C LEU A 47 -3.25 12.09 10.53
N GLN A 48 -2.66 13.20 10.97
CA GLN A 48 -1.73 13.20 12.11
C GLN A 48 -2.42 12.85 13.45
N GLU A 49 -3.62 13.38 13.69
CA GLU A 49 -4.44 13.09 14.87
C GLU A 49 -4.82 11.60 14.89
N ALA A 50 -5.33 11.06 13.77
CA ALA A 50 -5.65 9.64 13.65
C ALA A 50 -4.44 8.73 13.86
N ALA A 51 -3.26 9.11 13.33
CA ALA A 51 -2.02 8.38 13.54
C ALA A 51 -1.56 8.38 15.02
N ARG A 52 -2.00 9.35 15.82
CA ARG A 52 -1.75 9.45 17.26
C ARG A 52 -2.85 8.83 18.11
N ARG A 53 -3.73 8.01 17.53
CA ARG A 53 -4.87 7.34 18.18
C ARG A 53 -5.97 8.30 18.65
N GLU A 54 -6.01 9.49 18.08
CA GLU A 54 -7.12 10.41 18.28
C GLU A 54 -8.25 10.08 17.28
N ASN A 55 -9.43 10.68 17.47
CA ASN A 55 -10.61 10.40 16.65
C ASN A 55 -11.05 11.66 15.90
N PRO A 56 -10.37 12.02 14.79
CA PRO A 56 -10.72 13.20 14.02
C PRO A 56 -12.10 13.03 13.35
N PRO A 57 -12.88 14.11 13.20
CA PRO A 57 -14.18 14.05 12.54
C PRO A 57 -14.04 13.71 11.05
N LEU A 58 -14.41 12.48 10.67
CA LEU A 58 -14.33 11.96 9.29
C LEU A 58 -15.05 12.86 8.27
N GLN A 59 -16.24 13.35 8.62
CA GLN A 59 -17.03 14.22 7.72
C GLN A 59 -16.32 15.56 7.45
N GLU A 60 -15.65 16.13 8.46
CA GLU A 60 -14.88 17.37 8.29
C GLU A 60 -13.68 17.18 7.38
N ALA A 61 -12.95 16.07 7.57
CA ALA A 61 -11.81 15.75 6.73
C ALA A 61 -12.24 15.49 5.28
N SER A 62 -13.35 14.77 5.08
CA SER A 62 -13.91 14.47 3.75
C SER A 62 -14.32 15.75 3.03
N TRP A 63 -15.12 16.60 3.70
CA TRP A 63 -15.50 17.90 3.15
C TRP A 63 -14.28 18.77 2.83
N SER A 64 -13.29 18.79 3.72
CA SER A 64 -12.08 19.58 3.51
C SER A 64 -11.31 19.10 2.28
N LEU A 65 -11.20 17.79 2.06
CA LEU A 65 -10.55 17.26 0.88
C LEU A 65 -11.29 17.63 -0.41
N GLU A 66 -12.63 17.51 -0.43
CA GLU A 66 -13.47 17.90 -1.56
C GLU A 66 -13.33 19.38 -1.92
N HIS A 67 -13.14 20.25 -0.92
CA HIS A 67 -13.04 21.70 -1.11
C HIS A 67 -11.59 22.21 -1.13
N ALA A 68 -10.59 21.32 -1.13
CA ALA A 68 -9.18 21.70 -1.04
C ALA A 68 -8.70 22.54 -2.24
N GLY A 69 -9.41 22.50 -3.37
CA GLY A 69 -9.13 23.30 -4.56
C GLY A 69 -7.67 23.11 -5.01
N PRO A 70 -6.85 24.19 -5.08
CA PRO A 70 -5.44 24.09 -5.44
C PRO A 70 -4.60 23.15 -4.55
N ALA A 71 -5.02 22.91 -3.30
CA ALA A 71 -4.31 22.07 -2.34
C ALA A 71 -4.66 20.58 -2.45
N LEU A 72 -5.61 20.19 -3.31
CA LEU A 72 -6.07 18.80 -3.42
C LEU A 72 -4.91 17.81 -3.65
N GLY A 73 -4.01 18.11 -4.59
CA GLY A 73 -2.86 17.24 -4.87
C GLY A 73 -1.94 17.07 -3.65
N ALA A 74 -1.66 18.15 -2.93
CA ALA A 74 -0.84 18.09 -1.71
C ALA A 74 -1.54 17.30 -0.59
N ALA A 75 -2.84 17.49 -0.40
CA ALA A 75 -3.62 16.74 0.59
C ALA A 75 -3.66 15.23 0.27
N CYS A 76 -3.83 14.86 -0.99
CA CYS A 76 -3.78 13.46 -1.43
C CYS A 76 -2.37 12.85 -1.33
N GLN A 77 -1.31 13.63 -1.53
CA GLN A 77 0.06 13.20 -1.28
C GLN A 77 0.30 12.94 0.22
N GLU A 78 -0.24 13.78 1.10
CA GLU A 78 -0.18 13.53 2.54
C GLU A 78 -1.00 12.30 2.94
N LEU A 79 -2.16 12.06 2.34
CA LEU A 79 -2.91 10.81 2.51
C LEU A 79 -2.08 9.59 2.09
N ALA A 80 -1.43 9.66 0.93
CA ALA A 80 -0.56 8.60 0.42
C ALA A 80 0.61 8.33 1.37
N ARG A 81 1.28 9.39 1.87
CA ARG A 81 2.45 9.29 2.74
C ARG A 81 2.11 8.82 4.15
N GLN A 82 1.10 9.42 4.77
CA GLN A 82 0.81 9.22 6.19
C GLN A 82 -0.12 8.04 6.46
N ALA A 83 -0.88 7.57 5.46
CA ALA A 83 -1.90 6.55 5.69
C ALA A 83 -1.83 5.38 4.70
N VAL A 84 -1.92 5.64 3.38
CA VAL A 84 -1.94 4.54 2.39
C VAL A 84 -0.61 3.79 2.34
N GLY A 85 0.52 4.52 2.38
CA GLY A 85 1.87 3.95 2.45
C GLY A 85 2.06 3.00 3.64
N PRO A 86 1.84 3.47 4.89
CA PRO A 86 1.85 2.60 6.07
C PRO A 86 0.89 1.41 5.96
N ALA A 87 -0.29 1.61 5.36
CA ALA A 87 -1.25 0.54 5.12
C ALA A 87 -0.80 -0.48 4.06
N ALA A 88 0.14 -0.13 3.19
CA ALA A 88 0.68 -0.99 2.13
C ALA A 88 1.98 -1.72 2.52
N VAL A 89 2.54 -1.44 3.69
CA VAL A 89 3.81 -2.00 4.16
C VAL A 89 3.56 -3.15 5.14
N THR A 90 4.43 -4.16 5.12
CA THR A 90 4.41 -5.19 6.15
C THR A 90 5.03 -4.67 7.44
N GLY A 91 4.26 -4.63 8.53
CA GLY A 91 4.76 -4.10 9.78
C GLY A 91 3.71 -4.04 10.90
N PRO A 92 3.87 -3.11 11.85
CA PRO A 92 2.88 -2.86 12.89
C PRO A 92 1.49 -2.61 12.29
N GLU A 93 0.46 -3.00 13.03
CA GLU A 93 -0.90 -2.73 12.60
C GLU A 93 -1.16 -1.22 12.52
N VAL A 94 -1.75 -0.78 11.41
CA VAL A 94 -2.22 0.60 11.26
C VAL A 94 -3.39 0.84 12.22
N GLU A 95 -3.42 2.00 12.84
CA GLU A 95 -4.47 2.40 13.77
C GLU A 95 -5.86 2.41 13.08
N PRO A 96 -6.91 1.86 13.72
CA PRO A 96 -8.24 1.77 13.11
C PRO A 96 -8.82 3.11 12.65
N GLN A 97 -8.58 4.19 13.40
CA GLN A 97 -9.04 5.55 13.06
C GLN A 97 -8.36 6.06 11.80
N LEU A 98 -7.06 5.75 11.63
CA LEU A 98 -6.31 6.12 10.44
C LEU A 98 -6.77 5.31 9.22
N LEU A 99 -7.08 4.01 9.38
CA LEU A 99 -7.69 3.21 8.32
C LEU A 99 -9.07 3.73 7.91
N ALA A 100 -9.95 4.04 8.87
CA ALA A 100 -11.27 4.60 8.57
C ALA A 100 -11.18 5.94 7.84
N LEU A 101 -10.24 6.81 8.24
CA LEU A 101 -9.97 8.07 7.54
C LEU A 101 -9.41 7.81 6.14
N THR A 102 -8.55 6.80 5.98
CA THR A 102 -8.03 6.41 4.67
C THR A 102 -9.15 5.98 3.72
N GLU A 103 -10.06 5.11 4.19
CA GLU A 103 -11.20 4.64 3.40
C GLU A 103 -12.17 5.78 3.04
N ALA A 104 -12.36 6.75 3.93
CA ALA A 104 -13.20 7.91 3.68
C ALA A 104 -12.60 8.88 2.65
N LEU A 105 -11.27 9.09 2.68
CA LEU A 105 -10.59 10.09 1.84
C LEU A 105 -10.08 9.54 0.50
N ALA A 106 -9.75 8.25 0.43
CA ALA A 106 -9.21 7.62 -0.77
C ALA A 106 -10.10 7.79 -2.03
N PRO A 107 -11.44 7.70 -1.98
CA PRO A 107 -12.29 7.84 -3.17
C PRO A 107 -12.03 9.13 -3.94
N THR A 108 -11.97 10.27 -3.25
CA THR A 108 -11.73 11.59 -3.86
C THR A 108 -10.35 11.66 -4.52
N CYS A 109 -9.32 11.12 -3.86
CA CYS A 109 -7.96 11.09 -4.41
C CYS A 109 -7.81 10.11 -5.59
N VAL A 110 -8.58 9.03 -5.61
CA VAL A 110 -8.62 8.08 -6.74
C VAL A 110 -9.35 8.69 -7.94
N GLU A 111 -10.52 9.30 -7.71
CA GLU A 111 -11.33 9.92 -8.76
C GLU A 111 -10.58 11.04 -9.48
N THR A 112 -9.79 11.81 -8.73
CA THR A 112 -9.00 12.94 -9.23
C THR A 112 -7.60 12.54 -9.72
N GLY A 113 -7.28 11.24 -9.71
CA GLY A 113 -6.01 10.69 -10.21
C GLY A 113 -4.78 11.03 -9.36
N GLN A 114 -4.97 11.47 -8.11
CA GLN A 114 -3.88 11.87 -7.20
C GLN A 114 -3.33 10.69 -6.38
N LEU A 115 -4.09 9.60 -6.23
CA LEU A 115 -3.65 8.39 -5.55
C LEU A 115 -3.27 7.30 -6.58
N PRO A 116 -2.00 6.86 -6.65
CA PRO A 116 -1.57 5.85 -7.60
C PRO A 116 -2.20 4.48 -7.32
N ALA A 117 -2.70 3.83 -8.38
CA ALA A 117 -3.32 2.50 -8.30
C ALA A 117 -2.40 1.41 -7.72
N PRO A 118 -1.08 1.34 -8.03
CA PRO A 118 -0.19 0.34 -7.42
C PRO A 118 -0.15 0.44 -5.89
N LEU A 119 -0.06 1.66 -5.37
CA LEU A 119 -0.04 1.93 -3.93
C LEU A 119 -1.38 1.57 -3.27
N LEU A 120 -2.49 1.96 -3.88
CA LEU A 120 -3.84 1.62 -3.40
C LEU A 120 -4.05 0.11 -3.35
N ASN A 121 -3.69 -0.62 -4.41
CA ASN A 121 -3.89 -2.06 -4.48
C ASN A 121 -2.98 -2.78 -3.46
N ALA A 122 -1.73 -2.31 -3.28
CA ALA A 122 -0.86 -2.83 -2.23
C ALA A 122 -1.46 -2.66 -0.83
N ALA A 123 -2.03 -1.48 -0.52
CA ALA A 123 -2.75 -1.25 0.74
C ALA A 123 -3.98 -2.15 0.90
N ALA A 124 -4.78 -2.30 -0.15
CA ALA A 124 -5.95 -3.17 -0.14
C ALA A 124 -5.58 -4.65 0.11
N VAL A 125 -4.48 -5.13 -0.50
CA VAL A 125 -3.97 -6.50 -0.27
C VAL A 125 -3.48 -6.67 1.17
N GLN A 126 -2.69 -5.74 1.67
CA GLN A 126 -2.11 -5.82 3.01
C GLN A 126 -3.16 -5.71 4.13
N GLN A 127 -4.15 -4.84 3.97
CA GLN A 127 -5.18 -4.63 4.98
C GLN A 127 -6.35 -5.63 4.86
N ALA A 128 -6.61 -6.14 3.65
CA ALA A 128 -7.66 -7.12 3.38
C ALA A 128 -9.00 -6.74 4.06
N GLN A 129 -9.50 -7.58 4.96
CA GLN A 129 -10.78 -7.38 5.65
C GLN A 129 -10.79 -6.19 6.63
N ARG A 130 -9.64 -5.61 6.96
CA ARG A 130 -9.54 -4.46 7.86
C ARG A 130 -9.86 -3.14 7.17
N ALA A 131 -9.74 -3.09 5.85
CA ALA A 131 -10.04 -1.92 5.04
C ALA A 131 -10.68 -2.35 3.69
N PRO A 132 -11.88 -2.97 3.73
CA PRO A 132 -12.50 -3.57 2.55
C PRO A 132 -12.86 -2.53 1.47
N MET A 133 -13.10 -1.26 1.84
CA MET A 133 -13.43 -0.22 0.86
C MET A 133 -12.28 0.07 -0.09
N LEU A 134 -11.03 -0.08 0.35
CA LEU A 134 -9.87 0.13 -0.51
C LEU A 134 -9.87 -0.82 -1.71
N ALA A 135 -10.32 -2.07 -1.52
CA ALA A 135 -10.41 -3.04 -2.61
C ALA A 135 -11.47 -2.64 -3.65
N THR A 136 -12.56 -1.99 -3.24
CA THR A 136 -13.65 -1.55 -4.14
C THR A 136 -13.25 -0.40 -5.07
N LEU A 137 -12.18 0.33 -4.72
CA LEU A 137 -11.67 1.45 -5.51
C LEU A 137 -10.78 1.00 -6.67
N ASN A 138 -10.38 -0.27 -6.71
CA ASN A 138 -9.65 -0.83 -7.83
C ASN A 138 -10.52 -0.84 -9.10
N ARG A 139 -10.02 -0.19 -10.16
CA ARG A 139 -10.66 -0.17 -11.49
C ARG A 139 -9.97 -1.08 -12.51
N ALA A 140 -8.87 -1.73 -12.14
CA ALA A 140 -8.12 -2.61 -13.03
C ALA A 140 -8.87 -3.92 -13.25
N GLY A 141 -9.02 -4.32 -14.52
CA GLY A 141 -9.49 -5.65 -14.89
C GLY A 141 -8.42 -6.71 -14.61
N THR A 142 -8.86 -7.92 -14.28
CA THR A 142 -7.98 -9.08 -14.09
C THR A 142 -7.93 -9.93 -15.35
N VAL A 143 -6.74 -10.37 -15.72
CA VAL A 143 -6.57 -11.45 -16.70
C VAL A 143 -5.63 -12.46 -16.07
N GLU A 144 -6.14 -13.65 -15.74
CA GLU A 144 -5.27 -14.76 -15.34
C GLU A 144 -4.47 -15.23 -16.56
N THR A 145 -3.16 -15.35 -16.37
CA THR A 145 -2.16 -15.66 -17.39
C THR A 145 -1.32 -16.84 -16.88
N LYS A 146 -0.30 -17.24 -17.63
CA LYS A 146 0.60 -18.32 -17.20
C LYS A 146 1.54 -17.86 -16.07
N PRO A 147 2.14 -18.79 -15.29
CA PRO A 147 3.24 -18.47 -14.39
C PRO A 147 4.33 -17.67 -15.10
N ILE A 148 4.88 -16.67 -14.41
CA ILE A 148 5.98 -15.83 -14.90
C ILE A 148 7.27 -16.17 -14.17
N GLU A 149 8.29 -16.55 -14.95
CA GLU A 149 9.64 -16.75 -14.46
C GLU A 149 10.32 -15.41 -14.09
N PRO A 150 11.05 -15.37 -12.96
CA PRO A 150 11.81 -14.18 -12.56
C PRO A 150 13.06 -13.98 -13.41
N ASP A 151 13.42 -12.72 -13.65
CA ASP A 151 14.61 -12.37 -14.43
C ASP A 151 15.89 -12.45 -13.59
N GLN A 152 15.78 -12.19 -12.28
CA GLN A 152 16.92 -12.04 -11.37
C GLN A 152 16.63 -12.68 -10.00
N PRO A 153 16.70 -14.02 -9.88
CA PRO A 153 16.62 -14.66 -8.57
C PRO A 153 17.89 -14.37 -7.76
N THR A 154 17.73 -13.76 -6.59
CA THR A 154 18.80 -13.52 -5.62
C THR A 154 18.53 -14.31 -4.34
N GLY A 155 19.48 -15.14 -3.90
CA GLY A 155 19.29 -15.98 -2.72
C GLY A 155 20.38 -17.07 -2.65
N PRO A 156 20.10 -18.20 -1.97
CA PRO A 156 20.98 -19.38 -1.97
C PRO A 156 21.41 -19.79 -3.38
N GLY A 157 22.62 -20.36 -3.52
CA GLY A 157 23.19 -20.70 -4.83
C GLY A 157 22.39 -21.71 -5.67
N ASP A 158 21.40 -22.36 -5.05
CA ASP A 158 20.44 -23.29 -5.65
C ASP A 158 19.04 -22.68 -5.86
N ALA A 159 18.86 -21.36 -5.72
CA ALA A 159 17.59 -20.63 -5.85
C ALA A 159 16.77 -20.97 -7.11
N PHE A 160 17.43 -21.34 -8.21
CA PHE A 160 16.76 -21.74 -9.46
C PHE A 160 15.87 -22.98 -9.31
N ARG A 161 16.13 -23.85 -8.31
CA ARG A 161 15.34 -25.05 -8.05
C ARG A 161 13.92 -24.74 -7.58
N ALA A 162 13.68 -23.56 -7.00
CA ALA A 162 12.34 -23.15 -6.64
C ALA A 162 11.42 -22.87 -7.85
N PHE A 163 11.94 -23.01 -9.08
CA PHE A 163 11.25 -22.69 -10.34
C PHE A 163 11.42 -23.77 -11.41
N ASP A 164 12.03 -24.92 -11.10
CA ASP A 164 12.37 -25.94 -12.10
C ASP A 164 11.25 -26.95 -12.38
N GLN A 165 10.09 -26.78 -11.72
CA GLN A 165 8.93 -27.66 -11.81
C GLN A 165 9.21 -29.12 -11.37
N ASP A 166 10.32 -29.36 -10.67
CA ASP A 166 10.65 -30.66 -10.09
C ASP A 166 10.19 -30.74 -8.64
N GLU A 167 9.17 -31.56 -8.39
CA GLU A 167 8.57 -31.73 -7.06
C GLU A 167 9.53 -32.27 -5.98
N LEU A 168 10.64 -32.88 -6.41
CA LEU A 168 11.68 -33.44 -5.55
C LEU A 168 12.82 -32.46 -5.31
N SER A 169 12.89 -31.38 -6.09
CA SER A 169 13.86 -30.32 -5.89
C SER A 169 13.36 -29.37 -4.79
N GLY A 170 14.31 -28.66 -4.18
CA GLY A 170 14.02 -27.74 -3.10
C GLY A 170 15.22 -26.90 -2.73
N VAL A 171 14.93 -25.69 -2.27
CA VAL A 171 15.91 -24.70 -1.82
C VAL A 171 15.73 -24.53 -0.33
N LYS A 172 16.77 -24.80 0.44
CA LYS A 172 16.77 -24.50 1.87
C LYS A 172 16.87 -23.00 2.07
N LEU A 173 15.84 -22.41 2.65
CA LEU A 173 15.83 -20.98 2.92
C LEU A 173 16.61 -20.71 4.22
N PRO A 174 17.69 -19.91 4.17
CA PRO A 174 18.29 -19.40 5.39
C PRO A 174 17.29 -18.49 6.10
N MET A 175 17.43 -18.34 7.42
CA MET A 175 16.77 -17.21 8.07
C MET A 175 17.29 -15.93 7.43
N ALA A 176 16.42 -14.95 7.21
CA ALA A 176 16.87 -13.62 6.82
C ALA A 176 17.75 -13.09 7.96
N ASP A 177 19.03 -12.82 7.66
CA ASP A 177 19.93 -12.17 8.61
C ASP A 177 19.42 -10.76 8.89
N ALA A 178 19.76 -10.21 10.05
CA ALA A 178 19.49 -8.82 10.37
C ALA A 178 20.24 -7.90 9.38
N GLY A 179 19.59 -7.55 8.27
CA GLY A 179 20.18 -6.77 7.18
C GLY A 179 19.85 -7.26 5.76
N THR A 180 19.25 -8.46 5.59
CA THR A 180 18.73 -8.92 4.29
C THR A 180 17.20 -8.86 4.26
N ASP A 181 16.64 -8.17 3.27
CA ASP A 181 15.18 -7.97 3.13
C ASP A 181 14.41 -9.27 2.78
N ALA A 182 15.12 -10.36 2.45
CA ALA A 182 14.52 -11.64 2.10
C ALA A 182 15.53 -12.79 2.15
N ALA A 183 15.05 -14.03 2.37
CA ALA A 183 15.86 -15.24 2.18
C ALA A 183 16.03 -15.59 0.69
N LEU A 184 14.98 -15.35 -0.11
CA LEU A 184 14.98 -15.46 -1.56
C LEU A 184 14.22 -14.26 -2.14
N ARG A 185 14.78 -13.58 -3.14
CA ARG A 185 14.15 -12.47 -3.83
C ARG A 185 14.08 -12.74 -5.33
N LEU A 186 12.91 -12.52 -5.91
CA LEU A 186 12.60 -12.76 -7.31
C LEU A 186 12.41 -11.43 -8.02
N GLY A 187 13.44 -10.94 -8.71
CA GLY A 187 13.40 -9.66 -9.43
C GLY A 187 12.80 -9.78 -10.83
N TYR A 188 12.03 -8.76 -11.23
CA TYR A 188 11.41 -8.63 -12.55
C TYR A 188 11.86 -7.33 -13.23
N ALA A 189 12.35 -7.45 -14.47
CA ALA A 189 12.81 -6.36 -15.31
C ALA A 189 12.36 -6.59 -16.77
N PRO A 190 11.34 -5.87 -17.28
CA PRO A 190 10.56 -4.83 -16.60
C PRO A 190 9.65 -5.38 -15.47
N SER A 191 9.16 -4.50 -14.61
CA SER A 191 8.20 -4.79 -13.54
C SER A 191 6.97 -5.53 -14.08
N LEU A 192 6.39 -6.40 -13.27
CA LEU A 192 5.13 -7.04 -13.62
C LEU A 192 4.01 -6.00 -13.57
N LYS A 193 3.27 -5.87 -14.68
CA LYS A 193 2.15 -4.94 -14.80
C LYS A 193 1.02 -5.30 -13.85
N TYR A 194 0.71 -6.59 -13.71
CA TYR A 194 -0.20 -7.07 -12.69
C TYR A 194 0.14 -8.47 -12.19
N VAL A 195 -0.16 -8.75 -10.93
CA VAL A 195 -0.06 -10.07 -10.28
C VAL A 195 -1.39 -10.41 -9.61
N VAL A 196 -1.95 -11.57 -9.94
CA VAL A 196 -3.30 -11.98 -9.53
C VAL A 196 -3.33 -13.19 -8.60
N SER A 197 -2.29 -14.01 -8.60
CA SER A 197 -2.17 -15.12 -7.65
C SER A 197 -0.75 -15.60 -7.46
N PHE A 198 -0.53 -16.25 -6.33
CA PHE A 198 0.71 -16.91 -5.96
C PHE A 198 0.39 -18.37 -5.66
N GLN A 199 1.17 -19.29 -6.20
CA GLN A 199 1.15 -20.69 -5.78
C GLN A 199 2.49 -21.01 -5.12
N VAL A 200 2.46 -21.57 -3.93
CA VAL A 200 3.67 -21.91 -3.19
C VAL A 200 3.60 -23.35 -2.72
N ARG A 201 4.72 -24.06 -2.88
CA ARG A 201 4.93 -25.38 -2.31
C ARG A 201 6.20 -25.33 -1.48
N ALA A 202 6.05 -25.50 -0.18
CA ALA A 202 7.15 -25.44 0.77
C ALA A 202 7.00 -26.51 1.86
N THR A 203 8.10 -26.83 2.53
CA THR A 203 8.14 -27.56 3.79
C THR A 203 8.50 -26.57 4.90
N GLY A 204 7.54 -26.27 5.79
CA GLY A 204 7.67 -25.26 6.85
C GLY A 204 7.09 -23.89 6.48
N PRO A 205 6.66 -23.10 7.49
CA PRO A 205 5.89 -21.89 7.30
C PRO A 205 6.76 -20.70 6.87
N GLY A 206 6.12 -19.76 6.18
CA GLY A 206 6.74 -18.55 5.69
C GLY A 206 5.74 -17.55 5.12
N SER A 207 6.27 -16.46 4.60
CA SER A 207 5.48 -15.42 3.95
C SER A 207 6.08 -14.99 2.62
N LEU A 208 5.20 -14.53 1.73
CA LEU A 208 5.56 -13.85 0.50
C LEU A 208 5.27 -12.36 0.66
N ARG A 209 6.19 -11.51 0.23
CA ARG A 209 6.00 -10.05 0.15
C ARG A 209 6.26 -9.59 -1.27
N ALA A 210 5.33 -8.84 -1.84
CA ALA A 210 5.55 -8.22 -3.14
C ALA A 210 6.23 -6.86 -2.95
N HIS A 211 7.11 -6.46 -3.84
CA HIS A 211 7.79 -5.19 -3.82
C HIS A 211 7.18 -4.30 -4.90
N VAL A 212 6.30 -3.38 -4.48
CA VAL A 212 5.54 -2.51 -5.37
C VAL A 212 6.14 -1.12 -5.36
N ARG A 213 6.36 -0.54 -6.54
CA ARG A 213 6.91 0.81 -6.64
C ARG A 213 5.97 1.84 -6.01
N ALA A 214 6.54 2.77 -5.25
CA ALA A 214 5.81 3.81 -4.56
C ALA A 214 6.29 5.21 -4.95
N PRO A 215 5.45 6.25 -4.78
CA PRO A 215 5.87 7.65 -4.94
C PRO A 215 6.96 8.06 -3.96
N ASP A 216 7.60 9.18 -4.25
CA ASP A 216 8.67 9.72 -3.42
C ASP A 216 8.22 9.96 -1.97
N GLY A 217 9.01 9.43 -1.03
CA GLY A 217 8.76 9.56 0.40
C GLY A 217 7.62 8.67 0.93
N VAL A 218 7.13 7.70 0.14
CA VAL A 218 6.09 6.75 0.56
C VAL A 218 6.68 5.36 0.74
N GLY A 219 6.51 4.75 1.92
CA GLY A 219 7.03 3.41 2.21
C GLY A 219 8.54 3.40 2.50
N HIS A 220 9.24 2.41 1.97
CA HIS A 220 10.67 2.19 2.18
C HIS A 220 11.50 2.79 1.04
N ALA A 221 12.65 3.37 1.36
CA ALA A 221 13.62 3.79 0.36
C ALA A 221 14.37 2.56 -0.19
N GLN A 222 14.52 2.47 -1.51
CA GLN A 222 15.35 1.44 -2.12
C GLN A 222 16.83 1.65 -1.77
N PRO A 223 17.59 0.57 -1.54
CA PRO A 223 19.04 0.65 -1.39
C PRO A 223 19.69 1.40 -2.56
N GLY A 224 20.59 2.34 -2.25
CA GLY A 224 21.27 3.15 -3.26
C GLY A 224 20.42 4.29 -3.85
N GLY A 225 19.29 4.66 -3.24
CA GLY A 225 18.53 5.87 -3.57
C GLY A 225 17.77 5.82 -4.89
N LYS A 226 17.46 4.61 -5.38
CA LYS A 226 16.81 4.39 -6.69
C LYS A 226 15.29 4.64 -6.70
N GLY A 227 14.70 5.04 -5.58
CA GLY A 227 13.28 5.33 -5.45
C GLY A 227 12.70 4.76 -4.16
N PHE A 228 11.38 4.61 -4.13
CA PHE A 228 10.64 4.12 -2.98
C PHE A 228 9.77 2.91 -3.36
N PHE A 229 9.43 2.10 -2.37
CA PHE A 229 8.57 0.93 -2.52
C PHE A 229 7.75 0.64 -1.27
N VAL A 230 6.68 -0.13 -1.45
CA VAL A 230 5.92 -0.75 -0.37
C VAL A 230 5.99 -2.27 -0.51
N ASP A 231 5.93 -2.99 0.61
CA ASP A 231 6.15 -4.44 0.67
C ASP A 231 4.96 -5.23 1.25
N PRO A 232 3.75 -5.17 0.67
CA PRO A 232 2.59 -5.86 1.22
C PRO A 232 2.86 -7.36 1.35
N THR A 233 2.43 -7.95 2.47
CA THR A 233 2.38 -9.40 2.64
C THR A 233 1.25 -9.95 1.79
N VAL A 234 1.59 -10.73 0.78
CA VAL A 234 0.63 -11.24 -0.22
C VAL A 234 0.17 -12.66 0.08
N CYS A 235 0.93 -13.37 0.91
CA CYS A 235 0.66 -14.75 1.28
C CYS A 235 1.37 -15.09 2.59
N ARG A 236 0.68 -15.80 3.49
CA ARG A 236 1.30 -16.56 4.58
C ARG A 236 0.99 -18.02 4.32
N PHE A 237 2.02 -18.84 4.21
CA PHE A 237 1.91 -20.26 3.90
C PHE A 237 2.38 -21.11 5.08
N HIS A 238 1.78 -22.29 5.22
CA HIS A 238 2.09 -23.22 6.32
C HIS A 238 3.25 -24.15 5.98
N GLY A 239 3.47 -24.39 4.68
CA GLY A 239 4.48 -25.28 4.15
C GLY A 239 4.23 -26.73 4.52
N THR A 240 3.07 -27.25 4.12
CA THR A 240 2.70 -28.65 4.37
C THR A 240 3.31 -29.65 3.38
N GLY A 241 4.12 -29.17 2.43
CA GLY A 241 4.62 -29.92 1.28
C GLY A 241 3.64 -30.05 0.12
N ARG A 242 2.40 -29.57 0.30
CA ARG A 242 1.37 -29.44 -0.75
C ARG A 242 1.34 -28.01 -1.29
N TRP A 243 0.71 -27.84 -2.45
CA TRP A 243 0.41 -26.53 -3.00
C TRP A 243 -0.53 -25.72 -2.10
N GLU A 244 -0.14 -24.48 -1.82
CA GLU A 244 -0.95 -23.46 -1.19
C GLU A 244 -1.13 -22.32 -2.18
N ILE A 245 -2.39 -21.91 -2.41
CA ILE A 245 -2.73 -20.87 -3.38
C ILE A 245 -3.20 -19.62 -2.62
N CYS A 246 -2.54 -18.50 -2.90
CA CYS A 246 -2.88 -17.20 -2.36
C CYS A 246 -3.40 -16.31 -3.50
N LYS A 247 -4.68 -15.93 -3.42
CA LYS A 247 -5.33 -15.00 -4.35
C LYS A 247 -5.65 -13.69 -3.61
N PRO A 248 -4.90 -12.61 -3.85
CA PRO A 248 -5.23 -11.32 -3.26
C PRO A 248 -6.60 -10.83 -3.75
N GLY A 249 -7.32 -10.05 -2.92
CA GLY A 249 -8.66 -9.54 -3.26
C GLY A 249 -8.68 -8.55 -4.43
N VAL A 250 -7.52 -7.96 -4.76
CA VAL A 250 -7.29 -7.09 -5.92
C VAL A 250 -5.94 -7.44 -6.55
N PRO A 251 -5.74 -7.25 -7.86
CA PRO A 251 -4.44 -7.46 -8.48
C PRO A 251 -3.40 -6.50 -7.90
N LEU A 252 -2.20 -6.99 -7.60
CA LEU A 252 -1.05 -6.11 -7.36
C LEU A 252 -0.58 -5.54 -8.70
N LEU A 253 -0.11 -4.30 -8.72
CA LEU A 253 0.38 -3.62 -9.92
C LEU A 253 1.82 -3.19 -9.72
N ASP A 254 2.56 -3.01 -10.82
CA ASP A 254 3.95 -2.52 -10.84
C ASP A 254 4.85 -3.24 -9.82
N VAL A 255 4.82 -4.58 -9.86
CA VAL A 255 5.59 -5.44 -8.95
C VAL A 255 7.01 -5.61 -9.51
N ASP A 256 7.99 -5.01 -8.83
CA ASP A 256 9.41 -5.09 -9.20
C ASP A 256 10.05 -6.39 -8.71
N ALA A 257 9.55 -6.95 -7.61
CA ALA A 257 10.06 -8.20 -7.06
C ALA A 257 9.07 -8.91 -6.14
N VAL A 258 9.32 -10.19 -5.86
CA VAL A 258 8.65 -10.92 -4.78
C VAL A 258 9.71 -11.55 -3.87
N SER A 259 9.57 -11.34 -2.57
CA SER A 259 10.46 -11.83 -1.53
C SER A 259 9.81 -13.00 -0.79
N VAL A 260 10.59 -14.04 -0.51
CA VAL A 260 10.22 -15.18 0.33
C VAL A 260 10.94 -15.07 1.67
N LEU A 261 10.17 -15.12 2.75
CA LEU A 261 10.67 -15.01 4.12
C LEU A 261 10.24 -16.23 4.94
N PRO A 262 11.18 -17.09 5.38
CA PRO A 262 10.86 -18.20 6.27
C PRO A 262 10.53 -17.68 7.68
N GLU A 263 9.53 -18.28 8.33
CA GLU A 263 9.14 -17.92 9.70
C GLU A 263 9.91 -18.71 10.77
N ARG A 264 10.61 -19.78 10.37
CA ARG A 264 11.47 -20.58 11.25
C ARG A 264 12.63 -21.23 10.49
N PRO A 265 13.70 -21.65 11.19
CA PRO A 265 14.79 -22.39 10.56
C PRO A 265 14.32 -23.71 9.93
N GLY A 266 15.02 -24.11 8.85
CA GLY A 266 14.79 -25.40 8.19
C GLY A 266 13.61 -25.41 7.21
N VAL A 267 13.11 -24.24 6.81
CA VAL A 267 12.12 -24.12 5.74
C VAL A 267 12.77 -24.44 4.40
N GLU A 268 12.08 -25.23 3.59
CA GLU A 268 12.49 -25.60 2.24
C GLU A 268 11.42 -25.14 1.26
N LEU A 269 11.78 -24.27 0.32
CA LEU A 269 10.90 -23.89 -0.77
C LEU A 269 11.11 -24.87 -1.92
N LYS A 270 10.07 -25.61 -2.27
CA LYS A 270 10.10 -26.57 -3.38
C LYS A 270 9.77 -25.87 -4.69
N GLU A 271 8.69 -25.09 -4.67
CA GLU A 271 8.20 -24.43 -5.87
C GLU A 271 7.47 -23.13 -5.55
N LEU A 272 7.60 -22.13 -6.41
CA LEU A 272 6.88 -20.87 -6.32
C LEU A 272 6.50 -20.37 -7.71
N GLU A 273 5.19 -20.29 -7.96
CA GLU A 273 4.63 -19.70 -9.17
C GLU A 273 4.00 -18.34 -8.88
N ILE A 274 4.34 -17.36 -9.70
CA ILE A 274 3.74 -16.03 -9.68
C ILE A 274 2.93 -15.88 -10.96
N ILE A 275 1.62 -15.65 -10.81
CA ILE A 275 0.67 -15.60 -11.92
C ILE A 275 0.27 -14.14 -12.13
N GLY A 276 0.54 -13.64 -13.33
CA GLY A 276 0.38 -12.24 -13.68
C GLY A 276 0.84 -11.95 -15.10
N ALA A 277 0.92 -10.69 -15.49
CA ALA A 277 1.45 -10.30 -16.80
C ALA A 277 2.51 -9.20 -16.72
N ARG A 278 3.32 -9.17 -17.77
CA ARG A 278 4.24 -8.06 -18.11
C ARG A 278 3.52 -7.03 -18.96
#